data_AF-A0ABC8UG69-F1
#
_entry.id   AF-A0ABC8UG69-F1
#
_cell.length_a   1.000
_cell.length_b   1.000
_cell.length_c   1.000
_cell.angle_alpha   90.00
_cell.angle_beta   90.00
_cell.angle_gamma   90.00
#
_symmetry.space_group_name_H-M   'P 1'
#
loop_
_entity.id
_entity.type
_entity.pdbx_description
1 polymer ?
#
loop_
_entity_poly.entity_id
_entity_poly.type
_entity_poly.pdbx_seq_one_letter_code
_entity_poly.pdbx_strand_id
1 'polypeptide(L)'
;MWRINQRVVKLIVELMRNQDNPESLVILASASDLLLRATDGMLVDGQACTLPQLELLEATAIAIQSVLKGGESGLVVADGLSNLLKCRLPATVRCISHPSAHVRALSKSVLHAILLTGSIKSSGRQLDINGIHGPAYQYLNAGNIDWQANIEKCLTLEAHSRLATRMPIEFLDTAAKELGCTIIT
;
A
#
# COMPACT_ATOMS: atom_id res chain seq x y z
N MET A 1 -14.50 3.59 -19.94
CA MET A 1 -13.05 3.55 -20.23
C MET A 1 -12.43 4.72 -19.51
N TRP A 2 -11.90 4.44 -18.34
CA TRP A 2 -11.00 5.34 -17.65
C TRP A 2 -9.67 5.32 -18.45
N ARG A 3 -8.98 6.45 -18.55
CA ARG A 3 -7.78 6.57 -19.39
C ARG A 3 -6.71 7.25 -18.57
N ILE A 4 -5.87 6.44 -17.95
CA ILE A 4 -4.72 6.95 -17.24
C ILE A 4 -3.58 7.21 -18.20
N ASN A 5 -2.91 8.35 -18.02
CA ASN A 5 -1.67 8.62 -18.71
C ASN A 5 -0.55 7.77 -18.10
N GLN A 6 -0.30 6.61 -18.71
CA GLN A 6 0.74 5.66 -18.25
C GLN A 6 2.13 6.29 -18.17
N ARG A 7 2.44 7.30 -19.00
CA ARG A 7 3.73 7.99 -18.95
C ARG A 7 3.89 8.79 -17.66
N VAL A 8 2.82 9.44 -17.20
CA VAL A 8 2.80 10.16 -15.93
C VAL A 8 2.95 9.18 -14.76
N VAL A 9 2.21 8.06 -14.78
CA VAL A 9 2.35 7.04 -13.72
C VAL A 9 3.76 6.50 -13.64
N LYS A 10 4.36 6.14 -14.79
CA LYS A 10 5.76 5.67 -14.84
C LYS A 10 6.74 6.73 -14.33
N LEU A 11 6.54 8.00 -14.67
CA LEU A 11 7.37 9.07 -14.13
C LEU A 11 7.26 9.15 -12.60
N ILE A 12 6.05 9.07 -12.04
CA ILE A 12 5.85 9.06 -10.58
C ILE A 12 6.53 7.84 -9.95
N VAL A 13 6.45 6.66 -10.57
CA VAL A 13 7.14 5.44 -10.11
C VAL A 13 8.64 5.68 -10.00
N GLU A 14 9.25 6.26 -11.03
CA GLU A 14 10.70 6.54 -11.03
C GLU A 14 11.07 7.59 -9.97
N LEU A 15 10.22 8.60 -9.75
CA LEU A 15 10.42 9.55 -8.65
C LEU A 15 10.28 8.90 -7.26
N MET A 16 9.35 7.95 -7.08
CA MET A 16 9.21 7.18 -5.83
C MET A 16 10.44 6.30 -5.55
N ARG A 17 11.08 5.78 -6.61
CA ARG A 17 12.27 4.92 -6.51
C ARG A 17 13.56 5.72 -6.32
N ASN A 18 13.55 7.01 -6.60
CA ASN A 18 14.73 7.86 -6.47
C ASN A 18 15.04 8.16 -4.99
N GLN A 19 15.82 7.27 -4.37
CA GLN A 19 16.22 7.41 -2.96
C GLN A 19 17.30 8.47 -2.74
N ASP A 20 17.96 8.94 -3.80
CA ASP A 20 19.01 9.97 -3.73
C ASP A 20 18.44 11.39 -3.57
N ASN A 21 17.12 11.56 -3.75
CA ASN A 21 16.45 12.85 -3.66
C ASN A 21 15.20 12.76 -2.75
N PRO A 22 15.35 12.92 -1.42
CA PRO A 22 14.23 12.84 -0.49
C PRO A 22 13.17 13.94 -0.70
N GLU A 23 13.54 15.08 -1.29
CA GLU A 23 12.62 16.18 -1.60
C GLU A 23 11.52 15.73 -2.58
N SER A 24 11.86 14.86 -3.52
CA SER A 24 10.89 14.27 -4.45
C SER A 24 9.79 13.50 -3.71
N LEU A 25 10.15 12.74 -2.67
CA LEU A 25 9.19 12.02 -1.84
C LEU A 25 8.33 12.94 -0.99
N VAL A 26 8.90 14.04 -0.47
CA VAL A 26 8.14 15.07 0.26
C VAL A 26 7.08 15.69 -0.64
N ILE A 27 7.44 16.06 -1.87
CA ILE A 27 6.51 16.64 -2.85
C ILE A 27 5.40 15.63 -3.16
N LEU A 28 5.76 14.37 -3.44
CA LEU A 28 4.78 13.33 -3.78
C LEU A 28 3.84 13.01 -2.62
N ALA A 29 4.35 12.88 -1.40
CA ALA A 29 3.53 12.68 -0.20
C ALA A 29 2.55 13.84 0.04
N SER A 30 2.94 15.05 -0.33
CA SER A 30 2.08 16.25 -0.25
C SER A 30 1.05 16.32 -1.40
N ALA A 31 1.27 15.60 -2.50
CA ALA A 31 0.42 15.58 -3.69
C ALA A 31 -0.54 14.38 -3.70
N SER A 32 -1.24 14.13 -2.60
CA SER A 32 -2.12 12.96 -2.42
C SER A 32 -3.20 12.82 -3.49
N ASP A 33 -3.81 13.93 -3.94
CA ASP A 33 -4.79 13.93 -5.05
C ASP A 33 -4.20 13.37 -6.35
N LEU A 34 -2.96 13.76 -6.68
CA LEU A 34 -2.28 13.27 -7.88
C LEU A 34 -2.05 11.76 -7.79
N LEU A 35 -1.60 11.26 -6.64
CA LEU A 35 -1.36 9.83 -6.41
C LEU A 35 -2.65 9.01 -6.45
N LEU A 36 -3.73 9.53 -5.87
CA LEU A 36 -5.05 8.90 -5.95
C LEU A 36 -5.52 8.83 -7.41
N ARG A 37 -5.44 9.94 -8.16
CA ARG A 37 -5.84 9.96 -9.57
C ARG A 37 -4.98 9.08 -10.47
N ALA A 38 -3.68 8.98 -10.17
CA ALA A 38 -2.77 8.07 -10.85
C ALA A 38 -3.14 6.59 -10.66
N THR A 39 -3.88 6.28 -9.58
CA THR A 39 -4.30 4.91 -9.20
C THR A 39 -5.81 4.69 -9.30
N ASP A 40 -6.58 5.65 -9.83
CA ASP A 40 -8.02 5.49 -10.05
C ASP A 40 -8.34 4.53 -11.20
N GLY A 41 -9.52 3.91 -11.19
CA GLY A 41 -9.90 3.00 -12.27
C GLY A 41 -9.10 1.69 -12.31
N MET A 42 -8.33 1.39 -11.26
CA MET A 42 -7.68 0.09 -11.11
C MET A 42 -8.73 -1.03 -11.24
N LEU A 43 -8.42 -2.05 -12.06
CA LEU A 43 -9.32 -3.13 -12.49
C LEU A 43 -10.41 -2.76 -13.52
N VAL A 44 -10.62 -1.49 -13.86
CA VAL A 44 -11.66 -1.06 -14.82
C VAL A 44 -11.15 -1.09 -16.26
N ASP A 45 -9.90 -0.69 -16.50
CA ASP A 45 -9.36 -0.49 -17.86
C ASP A 45 -8.48 -1.65 -18.37
N GLY A 46 -8.59 -2.81 -17.72
CA GLY A 46 -7.83 -4.01 -18.05
C GLY A 46 -6.35 -3.94 -17.65
N GLN A 47 -5.61 -4.98 -18.04
CA GLN A 47 -4.24 -5.22 -17.57
C GLN A 47 -3.25 -4.07 -17.85
N ALA A 48 -3.36 -3.42 -19.02
CA ALA A 48 -2.41 -2.39 -19.44
C ALA A 48 -2.42 -1.15 -18.52
N CYS A 49 -3.55 -0.87 -17.86
CA CYS A 49 -3.66 0.22 -16.90
C CYS A 49 -3.39 -0.27 -15.47
N THR A 50 -3.87 -1.45 -15.10
CA THR A 50 -3.67 -2.01 -13.75
C THR A 50 -2.19 -2.22 -13.40
N LEU A 51 -1.35 -2.63 -14.33
CA LEU A 51 0.07 -2.91 -14.05
C LEU A 51 0.86 -1.65 -13.63
N PRO A 52 0.88 -0.54 -14.40
CA PRO A 52 1.54 0.69 -13.96
C PRO A 52 1.05 1.21 -12.60
N GLN A 53 -0.24 1.00 -12.29
CA GLN A 53 -0.80 1.42 -11.00
C GLN A 53 -0.27 0.56 -9.85
N LEU A 54 -0.19 -0.76 -10.05
CA LEU A 54 0.41 -1.66 -9.07
C LEU A 54 1.91 -1.40 -8.90
N GLU A 55 2.64 -1.08 -9.99
CA GLU A 55 4.04 -0.65 -9.91
C GLU A 55 4.21 0.61 -9.05
N LEU A 56 3.29 1.57 -9.19
CA LEU A 56 3.26 2.77 -8.35
C LEU A 56 3.00 2.44 -6.89
N LEU A 57 2.06 1.54 -6.59
CA LEU A 57 1.77 1.13 -5.22
C LEU A 57 2.94 0.36 -4.59
N GLU A 58 3.64 -0.48 -5.36
CA GLU A 58 4.84 -1.17 -4.90
C GLU A 58 5.97 -0.17 -4.59
N ALA A 59 6.25 0.74 -5.53
CA ALA A 59 7.25 1.79 -5.35
C ALA A 59 6.91 2.68 -4.14
N THR A 60 5.63 2.97 -3.92
CA THR A 60 5.16 3.71 -2.73
C THR A 60 5.47 2.94 -1.44
N ALA A 61 5.15 1.65 -1.37
CA ALA A 61 5.43 0.84 -0.18
C ALA A 61 6.94 0.77 0.11
N ILE A 62 7.77 0.59 -0.92
CA ILE A 62 9.23 0.60 -0.78
C ILE A 62 9.74 1.97 -0.33
N ALA A 63 9.23 3.07 -0.89
CA ALA A 63 9.61 4.43 -0.50
C ALA A 63 9.32 4.68 0.99
N ILE A 64 8.17 4.22 1.50
CA ILE A 64 7.86 4.33 2.93
C ILE A 64 8.89 3.57 3.76
N GLN A 65 9.26 2.34 3.40
CA GLN A 65 10.29 1.59 4.11
C GLN A 65 11.62 2.36 4.18
N SER A 66 12.05 2.96 3.06
CA SER A 66 13.29 3.74 3.00
C SER A 66 13.23 4.99 3.88
N VAL A 67 12.11 5.71 3.83
CA VAL A 67 11.91 6.94 4.59
C VAL A 67 11.78 6.68 6.10
N LEU A 68 11.14 5.56 6.50
CA LEU A 68 11.06 5.16 7.91
C LEU A 68 12.42 4.82 8.52
N LYS A 69 13.39 4.35 7.73
CA LYS A 69 14.77 4.16 8.19
C LYS A 69 15.49 5.50 8.45
N GLY A 70 15.00 6.60 7.87
CA GLY A 70 15.59 7.93 7.96
C GLY A 70 15.23 8.76 9.21
N GLY A 71 14.42 8.24 10.13
CA GLY A 71 14.08 8.92 11.39
C GLY A 71 12.83 9.81 11.34
N GLU A 72 12.73 10.78 12.25
CA GLU A 72 11.49 11.54 12.55
C GLU A 72 10.95 12.37 11.38
N SER A 73 11.82 13.00 10.58
CA SER A 73 11.41 13.76 9.39
C SER A 73 10.73 12.87 8.33
N GLY A 74 11.05 11.58 8.33
CA GLY A 74 10.44 10.59 7.46
C GLY A 74 9.02 10.20 7.86
N LEU A 75 8.61 10.43 9.11
CA LEU A 75 7.32 9.97 9.59
C LEU A 75 6.14 10.68 8.89
N VAL A 76 6.27 11.98 8.63
CA VAL A 76 5.23 12.77 7.95
C VAL A 76 5.05 12.33 6.50
N VAL A 77 6.17 12.12 5.80
CA VAL A 77 6.18 11.60 4.41
C VAL A 77 5.58 10.20 4.37
N ALA A 78 5.98 9.34 5.31
CA ALA A 78 5.46 7.98 5.45
C ALA A 78 3.94 7.95 5.69
N ASP A 79 3.39 8.89 6.47
CA ASP A 79 1.95 8.95 6.74
C ASP A 79 1.15 9.31 5.47
N GLY A 80 1.58 10.36 4.74
CA GLY A 80 0.95 10.76 3.48
C GLY A 80 0.93 9.63 2.44
N LEU A 81 2.05 8.94 2.28
CA LEU A 81 2.16 7.78 1.38
C LEU A 81 1.37 6.56 1.88
N SER A 82 1.33 6.33 3.20
CA SER A 82 0.55 5.23 3.80
C SER A 82 -0.94 5.37 3.52
N ASN A 83 -1.45 6.61 3.45
CA ASN A 83 -2.86 6.86 3.14
C ASN A 83 -3.22 6.40 1.72
N LEU A 84 -2.34 6.58 0.73
CA LEU A 84 -2.53 6.02 -0.61
C LEU A 84 -2.68 4.49 -0.56
N LEU A 85 -1.76 3.82 0.15
CA LEU A 85 -1.77 2.35 0.27
C LEU A 85 -3.03 1.85 0.97
N LYS A 86 -3.48 2.52 2.05
CA LYS A 86 -4.75 2.22 2.72
C LYS A 86 -5.94 2.34 1.76
N CYS A 87 -6.01 3.42 1.00
CA CYS A 87 -7.10 3.67 0.05
C CYS A 87 -7.15 2.65 -1.09
N ARG A 88 -5.99 2.10 -1.50
CA ARG A 88 -5.91 1.15 -2.63
C ARG A 88 -5.84 -0.30 -2.21
N LEU A 89 -5.67 -0.59 -0.92
CA LEU A 89 -5.55 -1.94 -0.41
C LEU A 89 -6.68 -2.90 -0.87
N PRO A 90 -7.98 -2.56 -0.79
CA PRO A 90 -9.04 -3.46 -1.24
C PRO A 90 -8.93 -3.80 -2.74
N ALA A 91 -8.58 -2.82 -3.56
CA ALA A 91 -8.43 -3.02 -5.00
C ALA A 91 -7.16 -3.84 -5.31
N THR A 92 -6.05 -3.64 -4.57
CA THR A 92 -4.84 -4.47 -4.65
C THR A 92 -5.14 -5.91 -4.27
N VAL A 93 -5.91 -6.16 -3.21
CA VAL A 93 -6.32 -7.51 -2.83
C VAL A 93 -7.19 -8.16 -3.92
N ARG A 94 -8.13 -7.41 -4.50
CA ARG A 94 -8.95 -7.91 -5.62
C ARG A 94 -8.11 -8.30 -6.85
N CYS A 95 -6.96 -7.64 -7.07
CA CYS A 95 -6.01 -8.01 -8.12
C CYS A 95 -5.40 -9.42 -7.95
N ILE A 96 -5.38 -10.00 -6.74
CA ILE A 96 -4.95 -11.40 -6.51
C ILE A 96 -5.79 -12.38 -7.32
N SER A 97 -7.04 -12.01 -7.58
CA SER A 97 -7.99 -12.89 -8.21
C SER A 97 -8.29 -12.46 -9.65
N HIS A 98 -7.37 -11.68 -10.24
CA HIS A 98 -7.40 -11.22 -11.62
C HIS A 98 -6.98 -12.34 -12.60
N PRO A 99 -7.52 -12.40 -13.84
CA PRO A 99 -7.17 -13.45 -14.81
C PRO A 99 -5.70 -13.44 -15.26
N SER A 100 -5.08 -12.26 -15.36
CA SER A 100 -3.66 -12.14 -15.69
C SER A 100 -2.77 -12.55 -14.51
N ALA A 101 -1.91 -13.55 -14.72
CA ALA A 101 -0.92 -14.00 -13.74
C ALA A 101 0.05 -12.90 -13.32
N HIS A 102 0.40 -11.99 -14.25
CA HIS A 102 1.32 -10.91 -13.95
C HIS A 102 0.71 -9.88 -12.99
N VAL A 103 -0.58 -9.56 -13.16
CA VAL A 103 -1.32 -8.71 -12.22
C VAL A 103 -1.38 -9.35 -10.83
N ARG A 104 -1.67 -10.67 -10.75
CA ARG A 104 -1.69 -11.40 -9.47
C ARG A 104 -0.33 -11.36 -8.76
N ALA A 105 0.74 -11.65 -9.51
CA ALA A 105 2.09 -11.67 -8.97
C ALA A 105 2.49 -10.29 -8.43
N LEU A 106 2.26 -9.23 -9.20
CA LEU A 106 2.60 -7.88 -8.79
C LEU A 106 1.73 -7.40 -7.62
N SER A 107 0.43 -7.70 -7.60
CA SER A 107 -0.40 -7.37 -6.43
C SER A 107 0.06 -8.09 -5.16
N LYS A 108 0.49 -9.35 -5.26
CA LYS A 108 1.08 -10.06 -4.11
C LYS A 108 2.37 -9.36 -3.63
N SER A 109 3.22 -8.94 -4.57
CA SER A 109 4.45 -8.19 -4.26
C SER A 109 4.16 -6.87 -3.53
N VAL A 110 3.15 -6.11 -3.98
CA VAL A 110 2.67 -4.89 -3.30
C VAL A 110 2.26 -5.21 -1.86
N LEU A 111 1.44 -6.24 -1.64
CA LEU A 111 0.97 -6.61 -0.30
C LEU A 111 2.12 -7.04 0.62
N HIS A 112 3.08 -7.80 0.09
CA HIS A 112 4.29 -8.15 0.83
C HIS A 112 5.12 -6.91 1.21
N ALA A 113 5.30 -5.96 0.29
CA ALA A 113 6.00 -4.70 0.58
C ALA A 113 5.27 -3.84 1.63
N ILE A 114 3.93 -3.87 1.64
CA ILE A 114 3.12 -3.23 2.68
C ILE A 114 3.36 -3.88 4.04
N LEU A 115 3.37 -5.21 4.14
CA LEU A 115 3.65 -5.93 5.39
C LEU A 115 5.02 -5.59 5.98
N LEU A 116 6.05 -5.54 5.14
CA LEU A 116 7.40 -5.14 5.56
C LEU A 116 7.43 -3.72 6.15
N THR A 117 6.59 -2.82 5.62
CA THR A 117 6.45 -1.46 6.14
C THR A 117 5.92 -1.43 7.58
N GLY A 118 4.99 -2.32 7.92
CA GLY A 118 4.46 -2.47 9.28
C GLY A 118 5.50 -3.01 10.28
N SER A 119 6.36 -3.93 9.83
CA SER A 119 7.39 -4.54 10.68
C SER A 119 8.50 -3.58 11.11
N ILE A 120 8.89 -2.62 10.27
CA ILE A 120 9.98 -1.68 10.58
C ILE A 120 9.63 -0.77 11.77
N LYS A 121 8.35 -0.45 11.98
CA LYS A 121 7.93 0.40 13.10
C LYS A 121 7.93 -0.33 14.46
N SER A 122 7.89 -1.66 14.50
CA SER A 122 7.83 -2.41 15.78
C SER A 122 9.18 -2.56 16.48
N SER A 123 10.31 -2.21 15.85
CA SER A 123 11.64 -2.27 16.48
C SER A 123 12.10 -0.94 17.08
N GLY A 124 11.33 0.14 16.92
CA GLY A 124 11.59 1.41 17.59
C GLY A 124 11.26 1.30 19.07
N ARG A 125 12.28 1.32 19.93
CA ARG A 125 12.13 1.27 21.40
C ARG A 125 11.00 2.19 21.86
N GLN A 126 10.03 1.61 22.56
CA GLN A 126 9.10 2.33 23.40
C GLN A 126 9.91 3.07 24.46
N LEU A 127 10.15 4.36 24.23
CA LEU A 127 10.67 5.24 25.27
C LEU A 127 9.49 5.56 26.19
N ASP A 128 9.48 4.93 27.35
CA ASP A 128 8.68 5.38 28.49
C ASP A 128 9.06 6.82 28.81
N ILE A 129 8.24 7.77 28.37
CA ILE A 129 8.32 9.17 28.82
C ILE A 129 7.05 9.47 29.59
N ASN A 130 7.11 9.18 30.88
CA ASN A 130 6.34 9.90 31.88
C ASN A 130 6.76 11.38 31.82
N GLY A 131 5.88 12.30 31.40
CA GLY A 131 6.08 13.73 31.66
C GLY A 131 5.44 14.72 30.70
N ILE A 132 4.34 15.32 31.16
CA ILE A 132 4.01 16.77 31.09
C ILE A 132 3.93 17.44 29.69
N HIS A 133 2.67 17.67 29.25
CA HIS A 133 2.16 18.79 28.43
C HIS A 133 3.03 19.26 27.23
N GLY A 134 2.78 18.66 26.07
CA GLY A 134 3.14 19.21 24.74
C GLY A 134 1.89 19.53 23.90
N PRO A 135 2.00 20.37 22.85
CA PRO A 135 0.83 20.93 22.19
C PRO A 135 0.09 19.90 21.32
N ALA A 136 -1.19 20.16 21.05
CA ALA A 136 -2.20 19.26 20.50
C ALA A 136 -1.96 18.71 19.07
N TYR A 137 -0.76 18.80 18.50
CA TYR A 137 -0.40 18.17 17.22
C TYR A 137 0.06 16.70 17.37
N GLN A 138 0.24 16.20 18.59
CA GLN A 138 0.63 14.81 18.86
C GLN A 138 -0.49 13.76 18.64
N TYR A 139 -1.64 14.18 18.10
CA TYR A 139 -2.80 13.30 17.84
C TYR A 139 -3.02 12.92 16.37
N LEU A 140 -2.06 13.17 15.47
CA LEU A 140 -2.00 12.37 14.24
C LEU A 140 -1.28 11.08 14.58
N ASN A 141 -2.09 10.13 15.02
CA ASN A 141 -1.70 8.76 15.33
C ASN A 141 -1.15 8.12 14.04
N ALA A 142 0.12 8.38 13.72
CA ALA A 142 0.99 7.47 12.97
C ALA A 142 1.28 6.19 13.78
N GLY A 143 0.51 5.98 14.86
CA GLY A 143 0.36 4.79 15.66
C GLY A 143 0.02 3.61 14.76
N ASN A 144 1.01 2.73 14.68
CA ASN A 144 0.93 1.32 14.32
C ASN A 144 -0.26 0.97 13.42
N ILE A 145 -0.17 1.33 12.13
CA ILE A 145 -1.11 0.81 11.13
C ILE A 145 -0.92 -0.71 11.15
N ASP A 146 -1.93 -1.43 11.63
CA ASP A 146 -1.93 -2.88 11.60
C ASP A 146 -2.19 -3.34 10.16
N TRP A 147 -1.12 -3.34 9.37
CA TRP A 147 -1.15 -3.76 7.97
C TRP A 147 -1.57 -5.23 7.84
N GLN A 148 -1.17 -6.08 8.79
CA GLN A 148 -1.57 -7.48 8.81
C GLN A 148 -3.09 -7.59 8.93
N ALA A 149 -3.69 -6.99 9.97
CA ALA A 149 -5.14 -7.06 10.18
C ALA A 149 -5.92 -6.41 9.02
N ASN A 150 -5.42 -5.31 8.47
CA ASN A 150 -6.06 -4.65 7.32
C ASN A 150 -6.04 -5.53 6.06
N ILE A 151 -4.93 -6.22 5.79
CA ILE A 151 -4.80 -7.14 4.66
C ILE A 151 -5.71 -8.36 4.86
N GLU A 152 -5.71 -8.98 6.04
CA GLU A 152 -6.56 -10.11 6.39
C GLU A 152 -8.05 -9.79 6.25
N LYS A 153 -8.46 -8.60 6.73
CA LYS A 153 -9.83 -8.10 6.55
C LYS A 153 -10.19 -7.96 5.08
N CYS A 154 -9.30 -7.40 4.25
CA CYS A 154 -9.56 -7.26 2.82
C CYS A 154 -9.61 -8.61 2.09
N LEU A 155 -8.71 -9.54 2.43
CA LEU A 155 -8.71 -10.90 1.89
C LEU A 155 -10.00 -11.64 2.22
N THR A 156 -10.46 -11.54 3.47
CA THR A 156 -11.73 -12.11 3.93
C THR A 156 -12.91 -11.55 3.16
N LEU A 157 -13.00 -10.22 3.01
CA LEU A 157 -14.09 -9.58 2.26
C LEU A 157 -14.10 -9.98 0.78
N GLU A 158 -12.94 -10.06 0.13
CA GLU A 158 -12.85 -10.51 -1.26
C GLU A 158 -13.21 -12.01 -1.39
N ALA A 159 -12.77 -12.85 -0.45
CA ALA A 159 -13.15 -14.27 -0.41
C ALA A 159 -14.67 -14.45 -0.28
N HIS A 160 -15.32 -13.73 0.64
CA HIS A 160 -16.78 -13.72 0.78
C HIS A 160 -17.47 -13.24 -0.50
N SER A 161 -16.98 -12.17 -1.13
CA SER A 161 -17.52 -11.67 -2.40
C SER A 161 -17.43 -12.70 -3.53
N ARG A 162 -16.33 -13.48 -3.58
CA ARG A 162 -16.12 -14.55 -4.55
C ARG A 162 -17.04 -15.73 -4.30
N LEU A 163 -17.13 -16.19 -3.06
CA LEU A 163 -18.02 -17.29 -2.66
C LEU A 163 -19.49 -16.95 -2.93
N ALA A 164 -19.93 -15.73 -2.60
CA ALA A 164 -21.27 -15.23 -2.90
C ALA A 164 -21.59 -15.24 -4.40
N THR A 165 -20.58 -15.07 -5.25
CA THR A 165 -20.70 -15.12 -6.72
C THR A 165 -20.31 -16.47 -7.32
N ARG A 166 -20.11 -17.50 -6.48
CA ARG A 166 -19.69 -18.87 -6.86
C ARG A 166 -18.38 -18.92 -7.66
N MET A 167 -17.48 -17.98 -7.41
CA MET A 167 -16.14 -17.96 -7.97
C MET A 167 -15.15 -18.66 -7.03
N PRO A 168 -14.12 -19.35 -7.58
CA PRO A 168 -13.09 -19.99 -6.77
C PRO A 168 -12.23 -18.96 -6.02
N ILE A 169 -11.72 -19.38 -4.86
CA ILE A 169 -10.85 -18.58 -3.99
C ILE A 169 -9.41 -19.11 -3.90
N GLU A 170 -9.03 -20.09 -4.72
CA GLU A 170 -7.71 -20.75 -4.67
C GLU A 170 -6.53 -19.76 -4.74
N PHE A 171 -6.64 -18.72 -5.56
CA PHE A 171 -5.62 -17.68 -5.65
C PHE A 171 -5.52 -16.85 -4.37
N LEU A 172 -6.66 -16.58 -3.70
CA LEU A 172 -6.67 -15.87 -2.41
C LEU A 172 -6.06 -16.74 -1.32
N ASP A 173 -6.45 -18.01 -1.24
CA ASP A 173 -5.91 -18.94 -0.24
C ASP A 173 -4.39 -19.12 -0.39
N THR A 174 -3.92 -19.25 -1.62
CA THR A 174 -2.49 -19.37 -1.92
C THR A 174 -1.76 -18.08 -1.53
N ALA A 175 -2.26 -16.92 -1.96
CA ALA A 175 -1.64 -15.63 -1.65
C ALA A 175 -1.64 -15.36 -0.13
N ALA A 176 -2.72 -15.67 0.57
CA ALA A 176 -2.81 -15.50 2.02
C ALA A 176 -1.76 -16.34 2.75
N LYS A 177 -1.60 -17.63 2.38
CA LYS A 177 -0.55 -18.49 2.94
C LYS A 177 0.85 -17.94 2.68
N GLU A 178 1.13 -17.49 1.47
CA GLU A 178 2.44 -16.93 1.10
C GLU A 178 2.74 -15.60 1.81
N LEU A 179 1.70 -14.82 2.13
CA LEU A 179 1.80 -13.57 2.88
C LEU A 179 1.80 -13.78 4.41
N GLY A 180 1.56 -15.01 4.90
CA GLY A 180 1.37 -15.28 6.32
C GLY A 180 0.08 -14.67 6.89
N CYS A 181 -0.95 -14.49 6.06
CA CYS A 181 -2.25 -13.95 6.41
C CYS A 181 -3.31 -15.05 6.54
N THR A 182 -4.32 -14.80 7.38
CA THR A 182 -5.48 -15.68 7.55
C THR A 182 -6.71 -15.14 6.81
N ILE A 183 -7.45 -16.04 6.16
CA ILE A 183 -8.78 -15.75 5.60
C ILE A 183 -9.83 -16.38 6.51
N ILE A 184 -10.82 -15.61 6.94
CA ILE A 184 -11.93 -16.09 7.75
C ILE A 184 -13.14 -16.24 6.83
N THR A 185 -13.31 -17.41 6.22
CA THR A 185 -14.44 -17.71 5.34
C THR A 185 -15.69 -18.10 6.12
#